data_AF-A0A120MZM5-F1
#
_entry.id   AF-A0A120MZM5-F1
#
_cell.length_a   1.000
_cell.length_b   1.000
_cell.length_c   1.000
_cell.angle_alpha   90.00
_cell.angle_beta   90.00
_cell.angle_gamma   90.00
#
_symmetry.space_group_name_H-M   'P 1'
#
loop_
_entity.id
_entity.type
_entity.pdbx_description
1 polymer ?
#
loop_
_entity_poly.entity_id
_entity_poly.type
_entity_poly.pdbx_seq_one_letter_code
_entity_poly.pdbx_strand_id
1 'polypeptide(L)'
;MTMAKIAHEPVKRAMSRIRELSADEEARRLAFVRERALRDEVSQLNEARQEGLEKGEQIGLVKGEQIGLEKGEQIGLEKGERLRAEKTARNLIKTNALSDEQIAQATGLTQGEVAQLRAERQK
;
A
#
# COMPACT_ATOMS: atom_id res chain seq x y z
N MET A 1 11.48 67.38 4.96
CA MET A 1 12.70 67.95 4.34
C MET A 1 12.41 68.16 2.85
N THR A 2 12.51 69.39 2.38
CA THR A 2 12.34 69.79 0.97
C THR A 2 13.38 69.10 0.11
N MET A 3 12.97 68.20 -0.79
CA MET A 3 13.87 67.64 -1.79
C MET A 3 14.39 68.79 -2.66
N ALA A 4 15.69 69.07 -2.56
CA ALA A 4 16.36 70.00 -3.45
C ALA A 4 16.11 69.56 -4.90
N LYS A 5 15.47 70.42 -5.70
CA LYS A 5 15.29 70.17 -7.13
C LYS A 5 16.69 70.07 -7.75
N ILE A 6 17.13 68.86 -8.05
CA ILE A 6 18.40 68.61 -8.72
C ILE A 6 18.29 69.19 -10.13
N ALA A 7 18.76 70.42 -10.31
CA ALA A 7 18.70 71.16 -11.57
C ALA A 7 19.84 70.81 -12.54
N HIS A 8 20.85 70.07 -12.07
CA HIS A 8 22.03 69.74 -12.86
C HIS A 8 21.77 68.52 -13.75
N GLU A 9 21.66 68.78 -15.06
CA GLU A 9 21.25 67.80 -16.07
C GLU A 9 22.11 66.52 -16.09
N PRO A 10 23.44 66.57 -15.92
CA PRO A 10 24.26 65.37 -15.77
C PRO A 10 23.86 64.45 -14.62
N VAL A 11 23.47 65.01 -13.46
CA VAL A 11 23.06 64.23 -12.29
C VAL A 11 21.70 63.59 -12.53
N LYS A 12 20.78 64.31 -13.17
CA LYS A 12 19.47 63.79 -13.56
C LYS A 12 19.58 62.61 -14.53
N ARG A 13 20.46 62.73 -15.54
CA ARG A 13 20.77 61.64 -16.48
C ARG A 13 21.40 60.43 -15.79
N ALA A 14 22.34 60.65 -14.86
CA ALA A 14 22.94 59.58 -14.07
C ALA A 14 21.89 58.85 -13.21
N MET A 15 20.98 59.58 -12.56
CA MET A 15 19.90 59.00 -11.75
C MET A 15 18.88 58.22 -12.59
N SER A 16 18.52 58.70 -13.78
CA SER A 16 17.67 57.94 -14.71
C SER A 16 18.34 56.63 -15.14
N ARG A 17 19.64 56.69 -15.45
CA ARG A 17 20.40 55.49 -15.86
C ARG A 17 20.52 54.46 -14.73
N ILE A 18 20.73 54.91 -13.49
CA ILE A 18 20.72 54.04 -12.31
C ILE A 18 19.35 53.40 -12.13
N ARG A 19 18.25 54.14 -12.27
CA ARG A 19 16.90 53.58 -12.16
C ARG A 19 16.61 52.52 -13.23
N GLU A 20 17.03 52.75 -14.47
CA GLU A 20 16.89 51.74 -15.53
C GLU A 20 17.69 50.47 -15.19
N LEU A 21 18.96 50.60 -14.80
CA LEU A 21 19.81 49.48 -14.43
C LEU A 21 19.30 48.74 -13.18
N SER A 22 18.80 49.48 -12.18
CA SER A 22 18.22 48.93 -10.96
C SER A 22 16.89 48.23 -11.23
N ALA A 23 16.04 48.76 -12.12
CA ALA A 23 14.80 48.08 -12.52
C ALA A 23 15.09 46.73 -13.18
N ASP A 24 16.12 46.65 -14.02
CA ASP A 24 16.58 45.38 -14.61
C ASP A 24 17.12 44.43 -13.55
N GLU A 25 17.83 44.93 -12.53
CA GLU A 25 18.35 44.10 -11.44
C GLU A 25 17.23 43.60 -10.50
N GLU A 26 16.28 44.46 -10.14
CA GLU A 26 15.10 44.11 -9.35
C GLU A 26 14.23 43.08 -10.08
N ALA A 27 14.01 43.27 -11.39
CA ALA A 27 13.28 42.30 -12.22
C ALA A 27 13.99 40.94 -12.24
N ARG A 28 15.32 40.91 -12.39
CA ARG A 28 16.11 39.67 -12.30
C ARG A 28 16.01 39.02 -10.92
N ARG A 29 16.11 39.80 -9.84
CA ARG A 29 15.96 39.30 -8.46
C ARG A 29 14.57 38.72 -8.23
N LEU A 30 13.52 39.40 -8.67
CA LEU A 30 12.14 38.92 -8.55
C LEU A 30 11.92 37.64 -9.36
N ALA A 31 12.47 37.56 -10.57
CA ALA A 31 12.42 36.35 -11.39
C ALA A 31 13.13 35.17 -10.69
N PHE A 32 14.31 35.40 -10.12
CA PHE A 32 15.05 34.37 -9.37
C PHE A 32 14.29 33.91 -8.12
N VAL A 33 13.73 34.84 -7.34
CA VAL A 33 12.93 34.50 -6.14
C VAL A 33 11.69 33.70 -6.53
N ARG A 34 11.00 34.09 -7.61
CA ARG A 34 9.85 33.35 -8.13
C ARG A 34 10.23 31.96 -8.60
N GLU A 35 11.32 31.84 -9.37
CA GLU A 35 11.81 30.55 -9.84
C GLU A 35 12.17 29.63 -8.67
N ARG A 36 12.84 30.18 -7.65
CA ARG A 36 13.14 29.44 -6.42
C ARG A 36 11.87 28.97 -5.71
N ALA A 37 10.89 29.86 -5.51
CA ALA A 37 9.62 29.50 -4.88
C ALA A 37 8.89 28.38 -5.64
N LEU A 38 8.88 28.45 -6.98
CA LEU A 38 8.29 27.40 -7.82
C LEU A 38 9.05 26.07 -7.70
N ARG A 39 10.39 26.10 -7.65
CA ARG A 39 11.20 24.89 -7.45
C ARG A 39 10.96 24.27 -6.07
N ASP A 40 10.86 25.10 -5.04
CA ASP A 40 10.61 24.65 -3.67
C ASP A 40 9.20 24.01 -3.58
N GLU A 41 8.19 24.63 -4.19
CA GLU A 41 6.82 24.08 -4.27
C GLU A 41 6.77 22.75 -5.02
N VAL A 42 7.43 22.65 -6.18
CA VAL A 42 7.52 21.40 -6.95
C VAL A 42 8.23 20.31 -6.13
N SER A 43 9.29 20.66 -5.41
CA SER A 43 10.02 19.72 -4.56
C SER A 43 9.12 19.19 -3.44
N GLN A 44 8.40 20.07 -2.75
CA GLN A 44 7.46 19.68 -1.70
C GLN A 44 6.33 18.78 -2.22
N LEU A 45 5.78 19.09 -3.39
CA LEU A 45 4.74 18.27 -4.01
C LEU A 45 5.26 16.89 -4.41
N ASN A 46 6.48 16.82 -4.92
CA ASN A 46 7.11 15.55 -5.28
C ASN A 46 7.40 14.70 -4.05
N GLU A 47 7.93 15.29 -2.97
CA GLU A 47 8.15 14.61 -1.70
C GLU A 47 6.85 14.07 -1.11
N ALA A 48 5.80 14.90 -1.04
CA ALA A 48 4.49 14.47 -0.54
C ALA A 48 3.88 13.33 -1.38
N ARG A 49 4.05 13.39 -2.71
CA ARG A 49 3.59 12.33 -3.61
C ARG A 49 4.38 11.04 -3.39
N GLN A 50 5.71 11.14 -3.27
CA GLN A 50 6.57 9.98 -3.05
C GLN A 50 6.26 9.32 -1.70
N GLU A 51 6.15 10.09 -0.62
CA GLU A 51 5.73 9.58 0.68
C GLU A 51 4.35 8.91 0.61
N GLY A 52 3.40 9.50 -0.11
CA GLY A 52 2.06 8.94 -0.30
C GLY A 52 2.10 7.58 -1.01
N LEU A 53 2.95 7.44 -2.03
CA LEU A 53 3.15 6.18 -2.75
C LEU A 53 3.83 5.14 -1.86
N GLU A 54 4.91 5.50 -1.17
CA GLU A 54 5.66 4.60 -0.27
C GLU A 54 4.76 4.09 0.87
N LYS A 55 3.99 4.98 1.50
CA LYS A 55 3.01 4.61 2.54
C LYS A 55 1.91 3.71 1.96
N GLY A 56 1.41 4.03 0.76
CA GLY A 56 0.40 3.22 0.08
C GLY A 56 0.88 1.80 -0.23
N GLU A 57 2.11 1.68 -0.73
CA GLU A 57 2.76 0.40 -1.04
C GLU A 57 3.01 -0.42 0.23
N GLN A 58 3.59 0.18 1.27
CA GLN A 58 3.82 -0.50 2.55
C GLN A 58 2.53 -1.00 3.17
N ILE A 59 1.49 -0.16 3.23
CA ILE A 59 0.19 -0.55 3.77
C ILE A 59 -0.44 -1.67 2.93
N GLY A 60 -0.35 -1.57 1.61
CA GLY A 60 -0.85 -2.58 0.68
C GLY A 60 -0.17 -3.93 0.87
N LEU A 61 1.17 -3.94 0.97
CA LEU A 61 1.97 -5.15 1.17
C LEU A 61 1.66 -5.80 2.51
N VAL A 62 1.72 -5.04 3.61
CA VAL A 62 1.47 -5.57 4.96
C VAL A 62 0.06 -6.14 5.09
N LYS A 63 -0.96 -5.41 4.62
CA LYS A 63 -2.34 -5.92 4.66
C LYS A 63 -2.54 -7.13 3.75
N GLY A 64 -1.93 -7.11 2.57
CA GLY A 64 -2.01 -8.22 1.62
C GLY A 64 -1.39 -9.50 2.18
N GLU A 65 -0.20 -9.39 2.77
CA GLU A 65 0.51 -10.50 3.41
C GLU A 65 -0.27 -11.05 4.61
N GLN A 66 -0.74 -10.18 5.51
CA GLN A 66 -1.51 -10.60 6.68
C GLN A 66 -2.79 -11.35 6.29
N ILE A 67 -3.59 -10.78 5.37
CA ILE A 67 -4.83 -11.42 4.91
C ILE A 67 -4.53 -12.74 4.18
N GLY A 68 -3.45 -12.76 3.38
CA GLY A 68 -3.02 -13.96 2.66
C GLY A 68 -2.61 -15.08 3.60
N LEU A 69 -1.85 -14.77 4.65
CA LEU A 69 -1.38 -15.72 5.65
C LEU A 69 -2.52 -16.25 6.51
N GLU A 70 -3.39 -15.37 7.05
CA GLU A 70 -4.53 -15.77 7.86
C GLU A 70 -5.49 -16.70 7.07
N LYS A 71 -5.84 -16.33 5.83
CA LYS A 71 -6.70 -17.17 4.99
C LYS A 71 -6.02 -18.47 4.59
N GLY A 72 -4.72 -18.42 4.28
CA GLY A 72 -3.93 -19.60 3.92
C GLY A 72 -3.86 -20.60 5.06
N GLU A 73 -3.59 -20.12 6.28
CA GLU A 73 -3.54 -20.94 7.49
C GLU A 73 -4.90 -21.54 7.81
N GLN A 74 -5.98 -20.75 7.80
CA GLN A 74 -7.33 -21.26 8.06
C GLN A 74 -7.72 -22.36 7.07
N ILE A 75 -7.57 -22.11 5.77
CA ILE A 75 -7.89 -23.10 4.73
C ILE A 75 -6.99 -24.33 4.86
N GLY A 76 -5.71 -24.14 5.21
CA GLY A 76 -4.75 -25.22 5.42
C GLY A 76 -5.13 -26.12 6.61
N LEU A 77 -5.51 -25.52 7.74
CA LEU A 77 -5.97 -26.22 8.93
C LEU A 77 -7.27 -26.99 8.66
N GLU A 78 -8.28 -26.34 8.09
CA GLU A 78 -9.55 -26.99 7.77
C GLU A 78 -9.37 -28.18 6.81
N LYS A 79 -8.55 -28.01 5.76
CA LYS A 79 -8.20 -29.12 4.85
C LYS A 79 -7.43 -30.22 5.57
N GLY A 80 -6.49 -29.86 6.45
CA GLY A 80 -5.70 -30.81 7.23
C GLY A 80 -6.56 -31.64 8.18
N GLU A 81 -7.50 -31.01 8.88
CA GLU A 81 -8.45 -31.68 9.76
C GLU A 81 -9.38 -32.61 8.98
N ARG A 82 -9.92 -32.14 7.86
CA ARG A 82 -10.76 -32.96 6.98
C ARG A 82 -10.01 -34.18 6.44
N LEU A 83 -8.79 -34.01 5.95
CA LEU A 83 -7.94 -35.11 5.50
C LEU A 83 -7.60 -36.09 6.64
N ARG A 84 -7.41 -35.60 7.86
CA ARG A 84 -7.18 -36.44 9.04
C ARG A 84 -8.43 -37.25 9.38
N ALA A 85 -9.61 -36.62 9.39
CA ALA A 85 -10.89 -37.28 9.62
C ALA A 85 -11.15 -38.38 8.59
N GLU A 86 -10.94 -38.09 7.30
CA GLU A 86 -11.09 -39.08 6.21
C GLU A 86 -10.10 -40.25 6.35
N LYS A 87 -8.83 -39.97 6.68
CA LYS A 87 -7.82 -41.03 6.91
C LYS A 87 -8.21 -41.92 8.10
N THR A 88 -8.66 -41.32 9.19
CA THR A 88 -9.14 -42.06 10.37
C THR A 88 -10.36 -42.91 10.00
N ALA A 89 -11.35 -42.35 9.30
CA ALA A 89 -12.52 -43.08 8.84
C ALA A 89 -12.14 -44.27 7.95
N ARG A 90 -11.25 -44.09 6.97
CA ARG A 90 -10.74 -45.19 6.12
C ARG A 90 -10.05 -46.28 6.95
N ASN A 91 -9.33 -45.92 8.00
CA ASN A 91 -8.69 -46.89 8.89
C ASN A 91 -9.71 -47.64 9.75
N LEU A 92 -10.74 -46.97 10.25
CA LEU A 92 -11.83 -47.61 11.00
C LEU A 92 -12.66 -48.54 10.10
N ILE A 93 -12.97 -48.14 8.86
CA ILE A 93 -13.65 -48.99 7.87
C ILE A 93 -12.85 -50.28 7.61
N LYS A 94 -11.51 -50.20 7.55
CA LYS A 94 -10.65 -51.39 7.38
C LYS A 94 -10.83 -52.44 8.47
N THR A 95 -11.18 -52.02 9.69
CA THR A 95 -11.36 -52.95 10.82
C THR A 95 -12.65 -53.76 10.73
N ASN A 96 -13.61 -53.33 9.89
CA ASN A 96 -14.92 -53.98 9.67
C ASN A 96 -15.75 -54.19 10.96
N ALA A 97 -15.37 -53.57 12.08
CA ALA A 97 -15.99 -53.78 13.39
C ALA A 97 -17.01 -52.68 13.78
N LEU A 98 -17.06 -51.58 13.02
CA LEU A 98 -17.83 -50.38 13.35
C LEU A 98 -18.88 -50.07 12.28
N SER A 99 -20.04 -49.59 12.72
CA SER A 99 -21.11 -49.08 11.84
C SER A 99 -20.76 -47.71 11.27
N ASP A 100 -21.44 -47.30 10.19
CA ASP A 100 -21.22 -45.98 9.59
C ASP A 100 -21.58 -44.84 10.55
N GLU A 101 -22.57 -45.05 11.43
CA GLU A 101 -22.93 -44.10 12.49
C GLU A 101 -21.80 -43.95 13.52
N GLN A 102 -21.18 -45.04 13.95
CA GLN A 102 -20.10 -45.02 14.92
C GLN A 102 -18.84 -44.36 14.37
N ILE A 103 -18.53 -44.60 13.08
CA ILE A 103 -17.39 -43.99 12.40
C ILE A 103 -17.63 -42.50 12.19
N ALA A 104 -18.84 -42.10 11.79
CA ALA A 104 -19.25 -40.71 11.67
C ALA A 104 -19.06 -39.98 13.01
N GLN A 105 -19.55 -40.56 14.12
CA GLN A 105 -19.40 -40.00 15.45
C GLN A 105 -17.94 -39.87 15.89
N ALA A 106 -17.10 -40.88 15.62
CA ALA A 106 -15.69 -40.87 16.03
C ALA A 106 -14.81 -39.92 15.20
N THR A 107 -15.21 -39.59 13.98
CA THR A 107 -14.39 -38.80 13.03
C THR A 107 -14.92 -37.40 12.77
N GLY A 108 -16.15 -37.09 13.20
CA GLY A 108 -16.81 -35.83 12.89
C GLY A 108 -17.31 -35.71 11.44
N LEU A 109 -17.26 -36.82 10.68
CA LEU A 109 -17.81 -36.88 9.33
C LEU A 109 -19.32 -37.18 9.36
N THR A 110 -20.01 -36.87 8.28
CA THR A 110 -21.41 -37.27 8.09
C THR A 110 -21.50 -38.76 7.72
N GLN A 111 -22.62 -39.40 8.05
CA GLN A 111 -22.87 -40.80 7.64
C GLN A 111 -22.78 -40.98 6.12
N GLY A 112 -23.21 -39.98 5.35
CA GLY A 112 -23.10 -39.98 3.88
C GLY A 112 -21.66 -39.99 3.38
N GLU A 113 -20.78 -39.19 3.99
CA GLU A 113 -19.34 -39.18 3.66
C GLU A 113 -18.68 -40.52 4.01
N VAL A 114 -19.02 -41.11 5.16
CA VAL A 114 -18.51 -42.43 5.55
C VAL A 114 -19.02 -43.52 4.59
N ALA A 115 -20.29 -43.50 4.21
CA ALA A 115 -20.86 -44.44 3.26
C ALA A 115 -20.19 -44.34 1.87
N GLN A 116 -19.88 -43.12 1.41
CA GLN A 116 -19.11 -42.91 0.18
C GLN A 116 -17.70 -43.49 0.29
N LEU A 117 -16.97 -43.23 1.39
CA LEU A 117 -15.65 -43.80 1.63
C LEU A 117 -15.68 -45.34 1.67
N ARG A 118 -16.76 -45.94 2.17
CA ARG A 118 -16.97 -47.39 2.19
C ARG A 118 -17.23 -47.93 0.79
N ALA A 119 -18.06 -47.25 -0.01
CA ALA A 119 -18.33 -47.62 -1.40
C ALA A 119 -17.09 -47.50 -2.30
N GLU A 120 -16.24 -46.48 -2.11
CA GLU A 120 -14.97 -46.31 -2.83
C GLU A 120 -14.01 -47.48 -2.63
N ARG A 121 -14.03 -48.11 -1.44
CA ARG A 121 -13.18 -49.26 -1.11
C ARG A 121 -13.69 -50.57 -1.71
N GLN A 122 -14.98 -50.68 -1.97
CA GLN A 122 -15.63 -51.89 -2.50
C GLN A 122 -15.64 -51.94 -4.04
N LYS A 123 -15.21 -50.87 -4.70
CA LYS A 123 -14.85 -50.85 -6.12
C LYS A 123 -13.45 -51.38 -6.33
#